data_AF-A0A979G9D2-F1
#
_entry.id   AF-A0A979G9D2-F1
#
_cell.length_a   1.000
_cell.length_b   1.000
_cell.length_c   1.000
_cell.angle_alpha   90.00
_cell.angle_beta   90.00
_cell.angle_gamma   90.00
#
_symmetry.space_group_name_H-M   'P 1'
#
loop_
_entity.id
_entity.type
_entity.pdbx_description
1 polymer ?
#
loop_
_entity_poly.entity_id
_entity_poly.type
_entity_poly.pdbx_seq_one_letter_code
_entity_poly.pdbx_strand_id
1 'polypeptide(L)'
;MRLKLVFPCICVLLLLAVMFTSQGERPASVTDGTIVYFKRQQPLFAASAVALKHSIDALKAGDTATVSAARASLYLCRIRYKAIAFFLEYFFTSEAYVFNAPAKYEIEEPYIEYEEPVGLQQIEALLYDSAVYQRKGELAAQATVLVQTAQDLPSLLYQFSATDQQVLESVRQELIRIMTLYITGYDAPLLKSGIAEARCSMQAIDTVLMSYTGFEKKDSITYYLRQGIQQLTAHPDFDSFDRLSFLVSSALPLQRLVLNSRHDLFHPAVISKDKFPHSSIAGDTALGRRLFFEKALSGNNTRSCASCHQPDRYFSDGLPHNSAINNKEALPRHTPGLLYACYQYSQFWDGRAVSLEDQVLKVLHSPQEMDACDDTLLQRLQRMPAYQDITLPQVQASLAAYLRTLTPFNAPFDRYMAGNKQAMTAEQRTGANIFMGKGQCATCHFAPLFNGLIPPLYNRTEFEVLGTPSNDDLLHPQADHDSGRLAFFPIDFYMGAFKTPTVRNAAPTAPYMHNGAFRTMEQVIDFYDKGGGNGIGLSVPNQTLSAAPLQLSPEEKKALIAFMDALTDGK
;
A
#
# COMPACT_ATOMS: atom_id res chain seq x y z
N MET A 1 2.28 -29.65 82.06
CA MET A 1 3.10 -29.88 80.84
C MET A 1 2.54 -29.00 79.73
N ARG A 2 3.41 -28.23 79.06
CA ARG A 2 3.05 -27.14 78.12
C ARG A 2 2.34 -27.68 76.87
N LEU A 3 1.26 -27.04 76.44
CA LEU A 3 0.90 -26.89 75.03
C LEU A 3 0.18 -25.54 74.88
N LYS A 4 0.88 -24.53 74.34
CA LYS A 4 0.30 -23.23 73.95
C LYS A 4 0.04 -23.26 72.45
N LEU A 5 -1.08 -22.66 72.09
CA LEU A 5 -1.64 -22.44 70.75
C LEU A 5 -0.59 -22.20 69.66
N VAL A 6 -0.71 -22.97 68.59
CA VAL A 6 -0.29 -22.62 67.23
C VAL A 6 -1.55 -22.13 66.50
N PHE A 7 -1.40 -21.17 65.58
CA PHE A 7 -2.42 -20.44 64.80
C PHE A 7 -2.95 -19.17 65.52
N PRO A 8 -2.41 -17.97 65.20
CA PRO A 8 -2.63 -17.37 63.87
C PRO A 8 -1.45 -16.51 63.39
N CYS A 9 -0.46 -17.09 62.70
CA CYS A 9 0.53 -16.31 61.94
C CYS A 9 0.67 -16.75 60.48
N ILE A 10 0.11 -17.91 60.10
CA ILE A 10 0.30 -18.49 58.76
C ILE A 10 -0.68 -17.87 57.74
N CYS A 11 -1.90 -17.49 58.14
CA CYS A 11 -2.87 -16.90 57.20
C CYS A 11 -2.53 -15.45 56.79
N VAL A 12 -1.87 -14.66 57.64
CA VAL A 12 -1.47 -13.27 57.30
C VAL A 12 -0.22 -13.26 56.42
N LEU A 13 0.71 -14.20 56.61
CA LEU A 13 1.89 -14.36 55.74
C LEU A 13 1.55 -14.93 54.36
N LEU A 14 0.55 -15.81 54.25
CA LEU A 14 0.05 -16.28 52.95
C LEU A 14 -0.74 -15.22 52.18
N LEU A 15 -1.49 -14.35 52.86
CA LEU A 15 -2.17 -13.22 52.21
C LEU A 15 -1.19 -12.11 51.76
N LEU A 16 -0.09 -11.88 52.50
CA LEU A 16 0.98 -10.98 52.04
C LEU A 16 1.83 -11.59 50.92
N ALA A 17 2.06 -12.90 50.90
CA ALA A 17 2.76 -13.57 49.80
C ALA A 17 1.93 -13.58 48.49
N VAL A 18 0.60 -13.69 48.57
CA VAL A 18 -0.28 -13.58 47.38
C VAL A 18 -0.45 -12.12 46.92
N MET A 19 -0.28 -11.14 47.81
CA MET A 19 -0.24 -9.72 47.42
C MET A 19 1.09 -9.33 46.75
N PHE A 20 2.20 -10.02 47.07
CA PHE A 20 3.51 -9.76 46.44
C PHE A 20 3.82 -10.61 45.20
N THR A 21 3.02 -11.61 44.84
CA THR A 21 3.18 -12.37 43.58
C THR A 21 2.28 -11.88 42.44
N SER A 22 1.48 -10.84 42.66
CA SER A 22 0.66 -10.20 41.62
C SER A 22 1.33 -8.99 40.95
N GLN A 23 2.47 -8.53 41.46
CA GLN A 23 3.38 -7.68 40.69
C GLN A 23 4.31 -8.59 39.91
N GLY A 24 3.84 -9.05 38.75
CA GLY A 24 4.62 -9.88 37.84
C GLY A 24 6.03 -9.29 37.66
N GLU A 25 7.04 -10.14 37.77
CA GLU A 25 8.43 -9.79 37.52
C GLU A 25 8.50 -8.92 36.26
N ARG A 26 9.17 -7.76 36.36
CA ARG A 26 9.38 -6.91 35.19
C ARG A 26 10.14 -7.76 34.15
N PRO A 27 9.67 -7.82 32.90
CA PRO A 27 10.36 -8.57 31.86
C PRO A 27 11.83 -8.15 31.77
N ALA A 28 12.74 -9.12 31.64
CA ALA A 28 14.18 -8.86 31.63
C ALA A 28 14.64 -8.14 30.34
N SER A 29 13.86 -8.26 29.25
CA SER A 29 14.09 -7.66 27.94
C SER A 29 12.78 -7.25 27.27
N VAL A 30 12.85 -6.48 26.17
CA VAL A 30 11.66 -6.20 25.35
C VAL A 30 11.15 -7.47 24.67
N THR A 31 12.04 -8.40 24.34
CA THR A 31 11.69 -9.71 23.80
C THR A 31 10.83 -10.51 24.77
N ASP A 32 11.24 -10.66 26.03
CA ASP A 32 10.48 -11.41 27.02
C ASP A 32 9.11 -10.77 27.27
N GLY A 33 9.07 -9.44 27.35
CA GLY A 33 7.84 -8.67 27.52
C GLY A 33 6.87 -8.88 26.34
N THR A 34 7.41 -8.92 25.12
CA THR A 34 6.64 -9.17 23.89
C THR A 34 6.05 -10.57 23.86
N ILE A 35 6.84 -11.59 24.21
CA ILE A 35 6.37 -12.99 24.27
C ILE A 35 5.26 -13.14 25.32
N VAL A 36 5.43 -12.54 26.51
CA VAL A 36 4.40 -12.54 27.55
C VAL A 36 3.14 -11.83 27.08
N TYR A 37 3.28 -10.68 26.41
CA TYR A 37 2.14 -9.96 25.84
C TYR A 37 1.40 -10.79 24.81
N PHE A 38 2.12 -11.37 23.84
CA PHE A 38 1.54 -12.22 22.79
C PHE A 38 0.80 -13.42 23.39
N LYS A 39 1.40 -14.14 24.36
CA LYS A 39 0.76 -15.26 25.08
C LYS A 39 -0.57 -14.88 25.73
N ARG A 40 -0.70 -13.63 26.21
CA ARG A 40 -1.94 -13.12 26.82
C ARG A 40 -2.99 -12.71 25.79
N GLN A 41 -2.57 -12.17 24.65
CA GLN A 41 -3.50 -11.68 23.63
C GLN A 41 -3.98 -12.77 22.66
N GLN A 42 -3.14 -13.75 22.31
CA GLN A 42 -3.49 -14.74 21.30
C GLN A 42 -4.74 -15.59 21.64
N PRO A 43 -5.03 -15.98 22.91
CA PRO A 43 -6.30 -16.64 23.23
C PRO A 43 -7.53 -15.74 23.06
N LEU A 44 -7.39 -14.42 23.22
CA LEU A 44 -8.48 -13.46 23.02
C LEU A 44 -8.82 -13.31 21.54
N PHE A 45 -7.80 -13.34 20.67
CA PHE A 45 -8.00 -13.40 19.23
C PHE A 45 -8.68 -14.71 18.82
N ALA A 46 -8.17 -15.86 19.26
CA ALA A 46 -8.79 -17.16 18.97
C ALA A 46 -10.26 -17.24 19.41
N ALA A 47 -10.58 -16.74 20.62
CA ALA A 47 -11.96 -16.67 21.10
C ALA A 47 -12.85 -15.76 20.23
N SER A 48 -12.33 -14.63 19.76
CA SER A 48 -13.07 -13.74 18.85
C SER A 48 -13.30 -14.34 17.46
N ALA A 49 -12.36 -15.14 16.94
CA ALA A 49 -12.53 -15.88 15.70
C ALA A 49 -13.66 -16.92 15.82
N VAL A 50 -13.74 -17.62 16.96
CA VAL A 50 -14.85 -18.55 17.24
C VAL A 50 -16.20 -17.82 17.28
N ALA A 51 -16.25 -16.63 17.91
CA ALA A 51 -17.47 -15.83 17.96
C ALA A 51 -17.90 -15.31 16.57
N LEU A 52 -16.94 -14.90 15.74
CA LEU A 52 -17.18 -14.56 14.33
C LEU A 52 -17.74 -15.75 13.56
N LYS A 53 -17.12 -16.92 13.67
CA LYS A 53 -17.62 -18.15 13.03
C LYS A 53 -19.06 -18.47 13.45
N HIS A 54 -19.36 -18.41 14.75
CA HIS A 54 -20.73 -18.61 15.24
C HIS A 54 -21.72 -17.62 14.57
N SER A 55 -21.34 -16.36 14.48
CA SER A 55 -22.19 -15.31 13.87
C SER A 55 -22.42 -15.57 12.37
N ILE A 56 -21.39 -16.05 11.66
CA ILE A 56 -21.48 -16.46 10.25
C ILE A 56 -22.37 -17.71 10.09
N ASP A 57 -22.21 -18.71 10.95
CA ASP A 57 -23.04 -19.93 10.93
C ASP A 57 -24.53 -19.59 11.20
N ALA A 58 -24.79 -18.54 11.98
CA ALA A 58 -26.13 -18.04 12.30
C ALA A 58 -26.79 -17.22 11.18
N LEU A 59 -26.10 -16.92 10.07
CA LEU A 59 -26.68 -16.16 8.95
C LEU A 59 -27.95 -16.82 8.42
N LYS A 60 -29.02 -16.05 8.33
CA LYS A 60 -30.33 -16.51 7.87
C LYS A 60 -30.83 -15.64 6.72
N ALA A 61 -31.21 -16.28 5.61
CA ALA A 61 -31.68 -15.58 4.41
C ALA A 61 -32.85 -14.64 4.75
N GLY A 62 -32.74 -13.39 4.29
CA GLY A 62 -33.73 -12.33 4.53
C GLY A 62 -33.68 -11.68 5.92
N ASP A 63 -32.78 -12.13 6.82
CA ASP A 63 -32.60 -11.55 8.15
C ASP A 63 -31.34 -10.67 8.19
N THR A 64 -31.53 -9.35 8.05
CA THR A 64 -30.44 -8.37 8.06
C THR A 64 -29.80 -8.21 9.44
N ALA A 65 -30.47 -8.62 10.52
CA ALA A 65 -29.92 -8.57 11.86
C ALA A 65 -28.79 -9.59 12.03
N THR A 66 -28.91 -10.77 11.40
CA THR A 66 -27.83 -11.78 11.41
C THR A 66 -26.57 -11.30 10.69
N VAL A 67 -26.72 -10.62 9.56
CA VAL A 67 -25.59 -10.00 8.83
C VAL A 67 -24.94 -8.89 9.66
N SER A 68 -25.75 -8.05 10.32
CA SER A 68 -25.26 -6.98 11.19
C SER A 68 -24.48 -7.55 12.39
N ALA A 69 -24.96 -8.64 12.97
CA ALA A 69 -24.26 -9.34 14.05
C ALA A 69 -22.93 -9.95 13.58
N ALA A 70 -22.90 -10.57 12.39
CA ALA A 70 -21.66 -11.09 11.80
C ALA A 70 -20.63 -9.98 11.54
N ARG A 71 -21.06 -8.82 11.02
CA ARG A 71 -20.20 -7.63 10.84
C ARG A 71 -19.66 -7.09 12.16
N ALA A 72 -20.48 -7.05 13.21
CA ALA A 72 -20.03 -6.63 14.55
C ALA A 72 -19.00 -7.62 15.14
N SER A 73 -19.21 -8.92 14.96
CA SER A 73 -18.23 -9.94 15.38
C SER A 73 -16.95 -9.87 14.54
N LEU A 74 -17.04 -9.54 13.25
CA LEU A 74 -15.87 -9.30 12.39
C LEU A 74 -15.06 -8.12 12.93
N TYR A 75 -15.73 -6.99 13.21
CA TYR A 75 -15.10 -5.82 13.82
C TYR A 75 -14.30 -6.20 15.08
N LEU A 76 -14.94 -6.91 16.02
CA LEU A 76 -14.24 -7.34 17.24
C LEU A 76 -13.06 -8.27 16.96
N CYS A 77 -13.21 -9.21 16.03
CA CYS A 77 -12.15 -10.14 15.66
C CYS A 77 -10.93 -9.42 15.06
N ARG A 78 -11.18 -8.45 14.17
CA ARG A 78 -10.12 -7.60 13.59
C ARG A 78 -9.37 -6.80 14.65
N ILE A 79 -10.08 -6.17 15.60
CA ILE A 79 -9.42 -5.47 16.71
C ILE A 79 -8.53 -6.42 17.52
N ARG A 80 -8.96 -7.66 17.77
CA ARG A 80 -8.15 -8.64 18.49
C ARG A 80 -6.94 -9.12 17.69
N TYR A 81 -7.08 -9.27 16.37
CA TYR A 81 -5.96 -9.59 15.49
C TYR A 81 -4.90 -8.47 15.53
N LYS A 82 -5.31 -7.21 15.42
CA LYS A 82 -4.38 -6.06 15.44
C LYS A 82 -3.62 -5.88 16.75
N ALA A 83 -4.12 -6.41 17.85
CA ALA A 83 -3.36 -6.49 19.10
C ALA A 83 -2.08 -7.34 18.96
N ILE A 84 -2.05 -8.34 18.06
CA ILE A 84 -0.92 -9.26 17.86
C ILE A 84 -0.28 -9.18 16.47
N ALA A 85 -0.84 -8.38 15.55
CA ALA A 85 -0.40 -8.30 14.16
C ALA A 85 1.08 -7.94 14.03
N PHE A 86 1.58 -6.94 14.77
CA PHE A 86 3.00 -6.55 14.74
C PHE A 86 3.98 -7.71 14.94
N PHE A 87 3.58 -8.74 15.69
CA PHE A 87 4.40 -9.91 15.97
C PHE A 87 4.25 -10.96 14.86
N LEU A 88 3.02 -11.29 14.47
CA LEU A 88 2.74 -12.27 13.42
C LEU A 88 3.29 -11.83 12.06
N GLU A 89 2.99 -10.59 11.68
CA GLU A 89 3.37 -9.99 10.39
C GLU A 89 4.88 -9.89 10.15
N TYR A 90 5.69 -10.09 11.21
CA TYR A 90 7.15 -10.07 11.12
C TYR A 90 7.78 -11.46 11.31
N PHE A 91 7.30 -12.23 12.30
CA PHE A 91 7.92 -13.51 12.67
C PHE A 91 7.25 -14.73 12.03
N PHE A 92 5.99 -14.59 11.59
CA PHE A 92 5.11 -15.69 11.18
C PHE A 92 4.25 -15.25 9.99
N THR A 93 4.92 -14.87 8.89
CA THR A 93 4.28 -14.25 7.73
C THR A 93 3.26 -15.15 7.04
N SER A 94 3.49 -16.46 7.03
CA SER A 94 2.56 -17.44 6.46
C SER A 94 1.23 -17.48 7.24
N GLU A 95 1.29 -17.48 8.57
CA GLU A 95 0.11 -17.41 9.42
C GLU A 95 -0.58 -16.05 9.30
N ALA A 96 0.20 -14.96 9.26
CA ALA A 96 -0.33 -13.61 9.06
C ALA A 96 -1.11 -13.50 7.75
N TYR A 97 -0.60 -14.09 6.66
CA TYR A 97 -1.27 -14.16 5.37
C TYR A 97 -2.65 -14.84 5.50
N VAL A 98 -2.72 -16.02 6.14
CA VAL A 98 -3.99 -16.74 6.36
C VAL A 98 -5.02 -15.89 7.12
N PHE A 99 -4.57 -15.02 8.03
CA PHE A 99 -5.48 -14.20 8.82
C PHE A 99 -6.01 -12.96 8.11
N ASN A 100 -5.23 -12.31 7.24
CA ASN A 100 -5.58 -10.98 6.74
C ASN A 100 -5.08 -10.71 5.31
N ALA A 101 -4.97 -11.75 4.48
CA ALA A 101 -4.66 -11.59 3.06
C ALA A 101 -5.69 -10.71 2.33
N PRO A 102 -5.29 -10.03 1.24
CA PRO A 102 -6.19 -9.26 0.38
C PRO A 102 -7.35 -10.10 -0.15
N ALA A 103 -8.51 -9.47 -0.37
CA ALA A 103 -9.69 -10.11 -0.96
C ALA A 103 -9.61 -10.26 -2.49
N LYS A 104 -8.41 -10.58 -3.01
CA LYS A 104 -8.12 -10.81 -4.43
C LYS A 104 -7.09 -11.91 -4.58
N TYR A 105 -6.98 -12.47 -5.78
CA TYR A 105 -5.91 -13.40 -6.11
C TYR A 105 -4.59 -12.66 -6.27
N GLU A 106 -3.54 -13.22 -5.70
CA GLU A 106 -2.17 -12.72 -5.83
C GLU A 106 -1.23 -13.83 -6.28
N ILE A 107 -0.07 -13.42 -6.82
CA ILE A 107 1.00 -14.34 -7.17
C ILE A 107 2.29 -13.83 -6.56
N GLU A 108 2.96 -14.71 -5.82
CA GLU A 108 4.30 -14.44 -5.35
C GLU A 108 5.30 -14.61 -6.51
N GLU A 109 5.86 -13.50 -6.96
CA GLU A 109 6.97 -13.49 -7.91
C GLU A 109 8.32 -13.53 -7.18
N PRO A 110 9.32 -14.30 -7.68
CA PRO A 110 9.37 -14.98 -8.98
C PRO A 110 8.87 -16.43 -8.98
N TYR A 111 8.41 -16.96 -7.85
CA TYR A 111 8.15 -18.40 -7.67
C TYR A 111 6.84 -18.88 -8.31
N ILE A 112 5.96 -17.96 -8.71
CA ILE A 112 4.64 -18.23 -9.31
C ILE A 112 3.79 -19.09 -8.37
N GLU A 113 3.88 -18.83 -7.06
CA GLU A 113 2.97 -19.43 -6.10
C GLU A 113 1.66 -18.65 -6.09
N TYR A 114 0.56 -19.40 -6.24
CA TYR A 114 -0.78 -18.85 -6.30
C TYR A 114 -1.31 -18.63 -4.88
N GLU A 115 -1.66 -17.40 -4.57
CA GLU A 115 -2.21 -17.06 -3.26
C GLU A 115 -3.71 -16.71 -3.41
N GLU A 116 -4.56 -17.55 -2.80
CA GLU A 116 -6.01 -17.34 -2.78
C GLU A 116 -6.42 -16.28 -1.76
N PRO A 117 -7.52 -15.56 -2.00
CA PRO A 117 -8.07 -14.65 -1.02
C PRO A 117 -8.56 -15.43 0.20
N VAL A 118 -8.04 -15.06 1.37
CA VAL A 118 -8.30 -15.78 2.62
C VAL A 118 -8.36 -14.84 3.83
N GLY A 119 -9.07 -15.27 4.87
CA GLY A 119 -9.04 -14.61 6.17
C GLY A 119 -9.98 -13.40 6.26
N LEU A 120 -9.62 -12.45 7.10
CA LEU A 120 -10.51 -11.39 7.58
C LEU A 120 -10.93 -10.40 6.48
N GLN A 121 -10.08 -10.09 5.49
CA GLN A 121 -10.48 -9.21 4.38
C GLN A 121 -11.44 -9.93 3.43
N GLN A 122 -11.19 -11.20 3.13
CA GLN A 122 -12.11 -11.99 2.31
C GLN A 122 -13.47 -12.19 3.00
N ILE A 123 -13.48 -12.43 4.32
CA ILE A 123 -14.72 -12.49 5.11
C ILE A 123 -15.47 -11.16 5.04
N GLU A 124 -14.77 -10.02 5.10
CA GLU A 124 -15.39 -8.71 4.92
C GLU A 124 -16.05 -8.59 3.54
N ALA A 125 -15.30 -8.83 2.47
CA ALA A 125 -15.82 -8.73 1.10
C ALA A 125 -17.10 -9.57 0.92
N LEU A 126 -17.08 -10.81 1.41
CA LEU A 126 -18.23 -11.72 1.38
C LEU A 126 -19.42 -11.25 2.23
N LEU A 127 -19.19 -10.66 3.41
CA LEU A 127 -20.25 -10.14 4.28
C LEU A 127 -20.91 -8.86 3.76
N TYR A 128 -20.24 -8.12 2.87
CA TYR A 128 -20.78 -6.94 2.21
C TYR A 128 -21.30 -7.20 0.80
N ASP A 129 -21.08 -8.39 0.26
CA ASP A 129 -21.66 -8.84 -1.01
C ASP A 129 -23.19 -8.89 -0.93
N SER A 130 -23.87 -8.40 -1.97
CA SER A 130 -25.33 -8.51 -2.12
C SER A 130 -25.81 -9.96 -2.13
N ALA A 131 -24.95 -10.90 -2.52
CA ALA A 131 -25.17 -12.33 -2.57
C ALA A 131 -24.65 -13.08 -1.31
N VAL A 132 -24.46 -12.38 -0.19
CA VAL A 132 -23.94 -12.93 1.09
C VAL A 132 -24.59 -14.26 1.51
N TYR A 133 -25.91 -14.42 1.30
CA TYR A 133 -26.62 -15.64 1.68
C TYR A 133 -26.33 -16.82 0.75
N GLN A 134 -26.20 -16.55 -0.56
CA GLN A 134 -25.80 -17.57 -1.55
C GLN A 134 -24.37 -18.04 -1.31
N ARG A 135 -23.50 -17.12 -0.84
CA ARG A 135 -22.07 -17.36 -0.56
C ARG A 135 -21.78 -17.78 0.88
N LYS A 136 -22.80 -18.16 1.66
CA LYS A 136 -22.64 -18.58 3.06
C LYS A 136 -21.66 -19.75 3.23
N GLY A 137 -21.60 -20.68 2.25
CA GLY A 137 -20.66 -21.79 2.28
C GLY A 137 -19.20 -21.33 2.23
N GLU A 138 -18.89 -20.36 1.37
CA GLU A 138 -17.56 -19.75 1.26
C GLU A 138 -17.19 -19.03 2.57
N LEU A 139 -18.11 -18.24 3.14
CA LEU A 139 -17.93 -17.58 4.43
C LEU A 139 -17.61 -18.56 5.56
N ALA A 140 -18.35 -19.67 5.64
CA ALA A 140 -18.15 -20.69 6.65
C ALA A 140 -16.79 -21.40 6.50
N ALA A 141 -16.34 -21.62 5.27
CA ALA A 141 -15.01 -22.17 4.99
C ALA A 141 -13.90 -21.22 5.47
N GLN A 142 -13.99 -19.93 5.10
CA GLN A 142 -13.06 -18.89 5.54
C GLN A 142 -12.99 -18.77 7.07
N ALA A 143 -14.15 -18.73 7.74
CA ALA A 143 -14.21 -18.67 9.19
C ALA A 143 -13.67 -19.94 9.87
N THR A 144 -13.78 -21.11 9.23
CA THR A 144 -13.23 -22.37 9.76
C THR A 144 -11.72 -22.36 9.73
N VAL A 145 -11.12 -21.96 8.60
CA VAL A 145 -9.66 -21.82 8.47
C VAL A 145 -9.13 -20.82 9.51
N LEU A 146 -9.75 -19.63 9.60
CA LEU A 146 -9.40 -18.61 10.59
C LEU A 146 -9.39 -19.15 12.02
N VAL A 147 -10.44 -19.89 12.43
CA VAL A 147 -10.54 -20.45 13.78
C VAL A 147 -9.46 -21.50 14.04
N GLN A 148 -9.23 -22.42 13.10
CA GLN A 148 -8.23 -23.48 13.26
C GLN A 148 -6.84 -22.88 13.40
N THR A 149 -6.44 -22.00 12.48
CA THR A 149 -5.13 -21.34 12.53
C THR A 149 -4.98 -20.48 13.80
N ALA A 150 -6.04 -19.78 14.24
CA ALA A 150 -5.98 -18.97 15.46
C ALA A 150 -5.84 -19.82 16.74
N GLN A 151 -6.43 -21.02 16.77
CA GLN A 151 -6.30 -21.95 17.90
C GLN A 151 -4.91 -22.58 17.99
N ASP A 152 -4.19 -22.68 16.86
CA ASP A 152 -2.85 -23.25 16.77
C ASP A 152 -1.72 -22.24 17.08
N LEU A 153 -2.04 -20.95 17.22
CA LEU A 153 -1.07 -19.90 17.61
C LEU A 153 -0.16 -20.21 18.82
N PRO A 154 -0.59 -20.93 19.89
CA PRO A 154 0.31 -21.28 20.98
C PRO A 154 1.51 -22.12 20.52
N SER A 155 1.36 -22.90 19.44
CA SER A 155 2.40 -23.78 18.91
C SER A 155 3.57 -22.99 18.30
N LEU A 156 3.31 -21.80 17.76
CA LEU A 156 4.33 -20.93 17.16
C LEU A 156 5.43 -20.52 18.14
N LEU A 157 5.13 -20.52 19.44
CA LEU A 157 6.09 -20.16 20.48
C LEU A 157 6.98 -21.34 20.91
N TYR A 158 6.75 -22.54 20.40
CA TYR A 158 7.58 -23.70 20.74
C TYR A 158 8.99 -23.49 20.18
N GLN A 159 9.98 -23.42 21.08
CA GLN A 159 11.39 -23.12 20.75
C GLN A 159 11.61 -21.79 20.03
N PHE A 160 10.63 -20.88 20.06
CA PHE A 160 10.78 -19.56 19.48
C PHE A 160 11.83 -18.74 20.24
N SER A 161 12.68 -18.06 19.49
CA SER A 161 13.58 -17.05 20.02
C SER A 161 13.65 -15.87 19.07
N ALA A 162 13.81 -14.68 19.63
CA ALA A 162 14.01 -13.44 18.90
C ALA A 162 15.02 -12.57 19.63
N THR A 163 15.61 -11.64 18.91
CA THR A 163 16.44 -10.58 19.48
C THR A 163 15.60 -9.33 19.74
N ASP A 164 16.05 -8.49 20.66
CA ASP A 164 15.44 -7.18 20.90
C ASP A 164 15.41 -6.34 19.62
N GLN A 165 16.44 -6.45 18.77
CA GLN A 165 16.48 -5.77 17.48
C GLN A 165 15.36 -6.23 16.53
N GLN A 166 15.09 -7.53 16.45
CA GLN A 166 14.00 -8.05 15.63
C GLN A 166 12.63 -7.60 16.13
N VAL A 167 12.43 -7.53 17.45
CA VAL A 167 11.18 -7.01 18.04
C VAL A 167 11.01 -5.52 17.76
N LEU A 168 12.09 -4.73 17.86
CA LEU A 168 12.04 -3.31 17.50
C LEU A 168 11.77 -3.10 16.01
N GLU A 169 12.31 -3.96 15.14
CA GLU A 169 12.02 -3.95 13.71
C GLU A 169 10.56 -4.31 13.41
N SER A 170 9.98 -5.26 14.14
CA SER A 170 8.56 -5.61 13.98
C SER A 170 7.64 -4.44 14.37
N VAL A 171 7.98 -3.73 15.46
CA VAL A 171 7.31 -2.48 15.86
C VAL A 171 7.49 -1.37 14.81
N ARG A 172 8.68 -1.24 14.21
CA ARG A 172 8.92 -0.28 13.12
C ARG A 172 7.99 -0.51 11.95
N GLN A 173 7.88 -1.75 11.49
CA GLN A 173 7.02 -2.10 10.37
C GLN A 173 5.55 -1.89 10.72
N GLU A 174 5.13 -2.17 11.96
CA GLU A 174 3.77 -1.89 12.42
C GLU A 174 3.43 -0.40 12.41
N LEU A 175 4.38 0.48 12.79
CA LEU A 175 4.17 1.93 12.66
C LEU A 175 3.93 2.33 11.20
N ILE A 176 4.62 1.71 10.24
CA ILE A 176 4.36 1.94 8.82
C ILE A 176 2.96 1.45 8.45
N ARG A 177 2.58 0.21 8.82
CA ARG A 177 1.22 -0.32 8.57
C ARG A 177 0.12 0.57 9.15
N ILE A 178 0.30 1.09 10.37
CA ILE A 178 -0.63 2.06 10.99
C ILE A 178 -0.81 3.28 10.09
N MET A 179 0.29 3.87 9.61
CA MET A 179 0.26 5.10 8.81
C MET A 179 -0.22 4.90 7.38
N THR A 180 -0.02 3.72 6.78
CA THR A 180 -0.26 3.51 5.33
C THR A 180 -1.38 2.54 5.00
N LEU A 181 -1.76 1.65 5.93
CA LEU A 181 -2.78 0.62 5.72
C LEU A 181 -3.98 0.78 6.65
N TYR A 182 -3.76 1.03 7.94
CA TYR A 182 -4.87 0.99 8.91
C TYR A 182 -5.69 2.27 8.87
N ILE A 183 -5.05 3.43 8.98
CA ILE A 183 -5.80 4.70 8.90
C ILE A 183 -6.37 4.95 7.49
N THR A 184 -5.88 4.23 6.48
CA THR A 184 -6.38 4.28 5.10
C THR A 184 -7.50 3.28 4.80
N GLY A 185 -7.73 2.33 5.71
CA GLY A 185 -8.79 1.33 5.58
C GLY A 185 -8.45 0.19 4.63
N TYR A 186 -7.18 -0.01 4.27
CA TYR A 186 -6.74 -1.06 3.35
C TYR A 186 -7.28 -2.44 3.74
N ASP A 187 -7.14 -2.83 5.01
CA ASP A 187 -7.54 -4.16 5.45
C ASP A 187 -9.06 -4.33 5.63
N ALA A 188 -9.81 -3.23 5.65
CA ALA A 188 -11.24 -3.23 5.98
C ALA A 188 -11.99 -2.03 5.36
N PRO A 189 -11.97 -1.86 4.03
CA PRO A 189 -12.50 -0.67 3.39
C PRO A 189 -14.01 -0.51 3.63
N LEU A 190 -14.76 -1.60 3.71
CA LEU A 190 -16.23 -1.57 3.80
C LEU A 190 -16.72 -1.48 5.26
N LEU A 191 -16.04 -2.14 6.19
CA LEU A 191 -16.30 -2.12 7.62
C LEU A 191 -15.81 -0.84 8.29
N LYS A 192 -14.82 -0.17 7.68
CA LYS A 192 -14.29 1.12 8.15
C LYS A 192 -13.78 1.07 9.60
N SER A 193 -13.18 -0.04 10.01
CA SER A 193 -12.63 -0.26 11.36
C SER A 193 -11.21 0.29 11.55
N GLY A 194 -10.59 0.82 10.49
CA GLY A 194 -9.18 1.20 10.43
C GLY A 194 -8.64 2.09 11.56
N ILE A 195 -9.43 3.06 12.03
CA ILE A 195 -9.02 3.95 13.15
C ILE A 195 -8.98 3.20 14.47
N ALA A 196 -9.96 2.33 14.72
CA ALA A 196 -9.98 1.51 15.92
C ALA A 196 -8.88 0.43 15.90
N GLU A 197 -8.58 -0.10 14.72
CA GLU A 197 -7.46 -1.02 14.46
C GLU A 197 -6.11 -0.33 14.74
N ALA A 198 -5.87 0.85 14.17
CA ALA A 198 -4.70 1.67 14.45
C ALA A 198 -4.53 1.96 15.95
N ARG A 199 -5.62 2.29 16.64
CA ARG A 199 -5.60 2.51 18.10
C ARG A 199 -5.13 1.27 18.85
N CYS A 200 -5.65 0.09 18.47
CA CYS A 200 -5.30 -1.17 19.11
C CYS A 200 -3.82 -1.51 18.91
N SER A 201 -3.31 -1.39 17.68
CA SER A 201 -1.89 -1.60 17.40
C SER A 201 -0.99 -0.60 18.14
N MET A 202 -1.37 0.68 18.24
CA MET A 202 -0.61 1.65 19.04
C MET A 202 -0.60 1.31 20.54
N GLN A 203 -1.71 0.79 21.09
CA GLN A 203 -1.75 0.31 22.48
C GLN A 203 -0.89 -0.94 22.70
N ALA A 204 -0.83 -1.84 21.71
CA ALA A 204 0.08 -2.99 21.73
C ALA A 204 1.54 -2.52 21.75
N ILE A 205 1.90 -1.59 20.86
CA ILE A 205 3.23 -0.97 20.80
C ILE A 205 3.58 -0.30 22.15
N ASP A 206 2.66 0.45 22.77
CA ASP A 206 2.87 1.09 24.07
C ASP A 206 3.22 0.07 25.15
N THR A 207 2.45 -1.02 25.21
CA THR A 207 2.67 -2.10 26.18
C THR A 207 4.03 -2.79 25.97
N VAL A 208 4.39 -3.08 24.72
CA VAL A 208 5.63 -3.77 24.37
C VAL A 208 6.85 -2.89 24.65
N LEU A 209 6.83 -1.64 24.17
CA LEU A 209 7.95 -0.73 24.30
C LEU A 209 8.21 -0.27 25.74
N MET A 210 7.21 -0.30 26.62
CA MET A 210 7.39 0.07 28.04
C MET A 210 8.47 -0.76 28.75
N SER A 211 8.65 -2.03 28.35
CA SER A 211 9.64 -2.93 28.95
C SER A 211 11.06 -2.69 28.42
N TYR A 212 11.22 -1.97 27.30
CA TYR A 212 12.53 -1.64 26.77
C TYR A 212 13.18 -0.48 27.54
N THR A 213 14.42 -0.69 27.97
CA THR A 213 15.21 0.31 28.72
C THR A 213 16.26 1.01 27.86
N GLY A 214 16.52 0.54 26.64
CA GLY A 214 17.58 1.05 25.75
C GLY A 214 17.24 2.33 24.97
N PHE A 215 16.06 2.94 25.16
CA PHE A 215 15.72 4.18 24.47
C PHE A 215 16.35 5.39 25.16
N GLU A 216 17.17 6.15 24.43
CA GLU A 216 17.70 7.45 24.90
C GLU A 216 16.59 8.49 25.14
N LYS A 217 15.51 8.45 24.34
CA LYS A 217 14.39 9.43 24.38
C LYS A 217 13.06 8.80 24.79
N LYS A 218 13.07 7.92 25.78
CA LYS A 218 11.89 7.16 26.23
C LYS A 218 10.68 8.03 26.57
N ASP A 219 10.89 9.17 27.22
CA ASP A 219 9.81 10.10 27.57
C ASP A 219 9.14 10.71 26.32
N SER A 220 9.94 11.09 25.31
CA SER A 220 9.41 11.61 24.05
C SER A 220 8.67 10.53 23.25
N ILE A 221 9.17 9.30 23.22
CA ILE A 221 8.48 8.16 22.60
C ILE A 221 7.13 7.96 23.28
N THR A 222 7.12 7.90 24.62
CA THR A 222 5.89 7.74 25.42
C THR A 222 4.90 8.87 25.17
N TYR A 223 5.38 10.12 25.08
CA TYR A 223 4.57 11.29 24.78
C TYR A 223 3.84 11.16 23.44
N TYR A 224 4.57 10.94 22.33
CA TYR A 224 3.95 10.88 21.00
C TYR A 224 3.06 9.65 20.82
N LEU A 225 3.43 8.51 21.43
CA LEU A 225 2.63 7.30 21.41
C LEU A 225 1.30 7.50 22.12
N ARG A 226 1.30 8.06 23.34
CA ARG A 226 0.07 8.35 24.08
C ARG A 226 -0.76 9.44 23.42
N GLN A 227 -0.13 10.46 22.83
CA GLN A 227 -0.83 11.48 22.05
C GLN A 227 -1.56 10.86 20.85
N GLY A 228 -0.90 9.97 20.11
CA GLY A 228 -1.52 9.26 18.99
C GLY A 228 -2.69 8.37 19.43
N ILE A 229 -2.52 7.59 20.50
CA ILE A 229 -3.61 6.78 21.09
C ILE A 229 -4.79 7.67 21.50
N GLN A 230 -4.53 8.82 22.11
CA GLN A 230 -5.56 9.77 22.52
C GLN A 230 -6.33 10.32 21.31
N GLN A 231 -5.64 10.73 20.24
CA GLN A 231 -6.28 11.23 19.02
C GLN A 231 -7.19 10.17 18.38
N LEU A 232 -6.68 8.94 18.21
CA LEU A 232 -7.46 7.82 17.67
C LEU A 232 -8.65 7.43 18.56
N THR A 233 -8.55 7.68 19.87
CA THR A 233 -9.65 7.44 20.81
C THR A 233 -10.71 8.54 20.76
N ALA A 234 -10.29 9.80 20.65
CA ALA A 234 -11.19 10.96 20.65
C ALA A 234 -11.96 11.11 19.32
N HIS A 235 -11.39 10.63 18.21
CA HIS A 235 -11.96 10.75 16.87
C HIS A 235 -12.04 9.38 16.18
N PRO A 236 -12.92 8.46 16.63
CA PRO A 236 -12.92 7.09 16.16
C PRO A 236 -13.58 6.88 14.78
N ASP A 237 -14.29 7.89 14.27
CA ASP A 237 -14.98 7.80 12.98
C ASP A 237 -13.98 7.79 11.82
N PHE A 238 -14.09 6.80 10.95
CA PHE A 238 -13.13 6.58 9.88
C PHE A 238 -13.17 7.66 8.80
N ASP A 239 -14.36 8.09 8.37
CA ASP A 239 -14.50 9.01 7.24
C ASP A 239 -14.03 10.43 7.62
N SER A 240 -14.33 10.87 8.85
CA SER A 240 -14.02 12.22 9.33
C SER A 240 -12.69 12.37 10.07
N PHE A 241 -11.94 11.29 10.30
CA PHE A 241 -10.65 11.35 11.01
C PHE A 241 -9.61 12.24 10.30
N ASP A 242 -8.99 13.17 11.05
CA ASP A 242 -7.91 14.03 10.56
C ASP A 242 -6.57 13.30 10.58
N ARG A 243 -6.32 12.55 9.50
CA ARG A 243 -5.11 11.74 9.28
C ARG A 243 -3.87 12.59 9.17
N LEU A 244 -3.95 13.73 8.49
CA LEU A 244 -2.79 14.61 8.30
C LEU A 244 -2.30 15.16 9.65
N SER A 245 -3.22 15.57 10.52
CA SER A 245 -2.86 16.01 11.87
C SER A 245 -2.25 14.86 12.67
N PHE A 246 -2.88 13.69 12.68
CA PHE A 246 -2.36 12.49 13.34
C PHE A 246 -0.92 12.12 12.89
N LEU A 247 -0.68 12.12 11.58
CA LEU A 247 0.64 11.83 11.00
C LEU A 247 1.70 12.83 11.48
N VAL A 248 1.46 14.12 11.27
CA VAL A 248 2.46 15.17 11.55
C VAL A 248 2.65 15.41 13.05
N SER A 249 1.59 15.32 13.86
CA SER A 249 1.66 15.62 15.29
C SER A 249 2.07 14.44 16.16
N SER A 250 1.91 13.20 15.68
CA SER A 250 2.01 12.00 16.51
C SER A 250 2.83 10.90 15.84
N ALA A 251 2.40 10.36 14.68
CA ALA A 251 2.97 9.15 14.12
C ALA A 251 4.38 9.32 13.53
N LEU A 252 4.62 10.37 12.72
CA LEU A 252 5.94 10.62 12.13
C LEU A 252 6.99 11.01 13.18
N PRO A 253 6.71 11.90 14.16
CA PRO A 253 7.64 12.12 15.27
C PRO A 253 7.97 10.84 16.04
N LEU A 254 6.97 10.00 16.33
CA LEU A 254 7.17 8.72 17.00
C LEU A 254 8.09 7.81 16.18
N GLN A 255 7.85 7.66 14.88
CA GLN A 255 8.68 6.83 14.01
C GLN A 255 10.14 7.28 14.04
N ARG A 256 10.43 8.58 13.89
CA ARG A 256 11.83 9.09 13.95
C ARG A 256 12.52 8.72 15.25
N LEU A 257 11.81 8.81 16.38
CA LEU A 257 12.35 8.51 17.71
C LEU A 257 12.59 7.01 17.92
N VAL A 258 11.63 6.16 17.56
CA VAL A 258 11.76 4.70 17.70
C VAL A 258 12.91 4.16 16.85
N LEU A 259 13.17 4.77 15.69
CA LEU A 259 14.22 4.36 14.76
C LEU A 259 15.58 4.98 15.02
N ASN A 260 15.69 5.90 15.98
CA ASN A 260 16.85 6.79 16.10
C ASN A 260 17.27 7.38 14.73
N SER A 261 16.28 7.71 13.90
CA SER A 261 16.44 8.08 12.50
C SER A 261 15.99 9.50 12.28
N ARG A 262 16.71 10.24 11.43
CA ARG A 262 16.24 11.53 10.90
C ARG A 262 15.16 11.34 9.83
N HIS A 263 15.03 10.14 9.27
CA HIS A 263 14.11 9.81 8.20
C HIS A 263 12.86 9.14 8.76
N ASP A 264 11.70 9.69 8.42
CA ASP A 264 10.38 9.08 8.55
C ASP A 264 9.86 8.60 7.20
N LEU A 265 8.63 8.08 7.20
CA LEU A 265 7.89 7.58 6.05
C LEU A 265 7.85 8.52 4.84
N PHE A 266 7.90 9.84 5.03
CA PHE A 266 7.83 10.81 3.94
C PHE A 266 9.19 11.42 3.59
N HIS A 267 10.28 10.95 4.21
CA HIS A 267 11.62 11.39 3.84
C HIS A 267 12.00 10.82 2.45
N PRO A 268 12.55 11.61 1.51
CA PRO A 268 12.87 11.15 0.15
C PRO A 268 13.81 9.94 0.07
N ALA A 269 14.64 9.75 1.10
CA ALA A 269 15.59 8.63 1.20
C ALA A 269 15.05 7.40 1.94
N VAL A 270 13.78 7.39 2.37
CA VAL A 270 13.22 6.28 3.17
C VAL A 270 13.09 5.00 2.36
N ILE A 271 12.74 5.13 1.08
CA ILE A 271 12.75 4.03 0.12
C ILE A 271 14.07 4.14 -0.66
N SER A 272 14.98 3.19 -0.43
CA SER A 272 16.25 3.14 -1.14
C SER A 272 16.02 2.73 -2.59
N LYS A 273 16.52 3.54 -3.53
CA LYS A 273 16.51 3.23 -4.97
C LYS A 273 17.33 1.99 -5.30
N ASP A 274 18.26 1.62 -4.42
CA ASP A 274 19.16 0.48 -4.60
C ASP A 274 18.49 -0.88 -4.29
N LYS A 275 17.22 -0.87 -3.90
CA LYS A 275 16.42 -2.06 -3.60
C LYS A 275 15.53 -2.51 -4.76
N PHE A 276 15.43 -1.71 -5.82
CA PHE A 276 14.67 -2.06 -7.02
C PHE A 276 15.53 -2.89 -7.98
N PRO A 277 14.93 -3.75 -8.81
CA PRO A 277 15.69 -4.62 -9.71
C PRO A 277 16.65 -3.83 -10.61
N HIS A 278 17.86 -4.37 -10.78
CA HIS A 278 18.95 -3.81 -11.60
C HIS A 278 19.44 -2.40 -11.21
N SER A 279 19.07 -1.89 -10.04
CA SER A 279 19.58 -0.60 -9.53
C SER A 279 21.09 -0.55 -9.28
N SER A 280 21.76 -1.70 -9.21
CA SER A 280 23.21 -1.81 -9.03
C SER A 280 24.02 -1.56 -10.31
N ILE A 281 23.36 -1.48 -11.48
CA ILE A 281 24.04 -1.21 -12.75
C ILE A 281 24.43 0.28 -12.79
N ALA A 282 25.73 0.54 -12.76
CA ALA A 282 26.26 1.90 -12.81
C ALA A 282 26.08 2.51 -14.20
N GLY A 283 25.45 3.69 -14.26
CA GLY A 283 25.30 4.50 -15.47
C GLY A 283 25.72 5.94 -15.22
N ASP A 284 26.08 6.66 -16.28
CA ASP A 284 26.40 8.09 -16.21
C ASP A 284 25.13 8.92 -16.41
N THR A 285 24.67 9.61 -15.36
CA THR A 285 23.48 10.46 -15.41
C THR A 285 23.56 11.57 -16.45
N ALA A 286 24.72 12.20 -16.65
CA ALA A 286 24.88 13.27 -17.62
C ALA A 286 24.83 12.73 -19.06
N LEU A 287 25.46 11.57 -19.29
CA LEU A 287 25.32 10.85 -20.55
C LEU A 287 23.87 10.43 -20.79
N GLY A 288 23.20 9.86 -19.78
CA GLY A 288 21.80 9.47 -19.83
C GLY A 288 20.87 10.62 -20.18
N ARG A 289 21.08 11.78 -19.55
CA ARG A 289 20.34 13.00 -19.88
C ARG A 289 20.54 13.40 -21.32
N ARG A 290 21.77 13.33 -21.86
CA ARG A 290 22.02 13.61 -23.28
C ARG A 290 21.29 12.63 -24.19
N LEU A 291 21.42 11.32 -23.91
CA LEU A 291 20.79 10.24 -24.67
C LEU A 291 19.26 10.37 -24.68
N PHE A 292 18.65 10.82 -23.58
CA PHE A 292 17.20 11.01 -23.48
C PHE A 292 16.62 11.95 -24.57
N PHE A 293 17.43 12.91 -25.05
CA PHE A 293 17.05 13.82 -26.14
C PHE A 293 17.64 13.42 -27.50
N GLU A 294 18.45 12.36 -27.57
CA GLU A 294 19.16 11.94 -28.78
C GLU A 294 18.24 11.17 -29.72
N LYS A 295 18.06 11.67 -30.95
CA LYS A 295 17.21 11.05 -31.96
C LYS A 295 17.91 9.91 -32.69
N ALA A 296 19.25 9.88 -32.67
CA ALA A 296 20.05 8.81 -33.25
C ALA A 296 19.77 7.43 -32.63
N LEU A 297 19.08 7.40 -31.48
CA LEU A 297 18.59 6.18 -30.84
C LEU A 297 17.40 5.54 -31.59
N SER A 298 16.69 6.26 -32.44
CA SER A 298 15.57 5.70 -33.21
C SER A 298 16.00 5.19 -34.58
N GLY A 299 15.35 4.12 -35.07
CA GLY A 299 15.63 3.49 -36.36
C GLY A 299 15.69 4.46 -37.53
N ASN A 300 14.81 5.47 -37.54
CA ASN A 300 14.71 6.48 -38.59
C ASN A 300 15.29 7.87 -38.22
N ASN A 301 15.99 8.01 -37.08
CA ASN A 301 16.56 9.27 -36.59
C ASN A 301 15.56 10.43 -36.34
N THR A 302 14.26 10.15 -36.17
CA THR A 302 13.24 11.20 -36.00
C THR A 302 12.78 11.40 -34.56
N ARG A 303 12.97 10.38 -33.70
CA ARG A 303 12.38 10.30 -32.36
C ARG A 303 13.43 10.05 -31.28
N SER A 304 13.25 10.67 -30.13
CA SER A 304 13.99 10.44 -28.89
C SER A 304 13.01 10.18 -27.75
N CYS A 305 13.48 9.76 -26.57
CA CYS A 305 12.63 9.58 -25.39
C CYS A 305 11.82 10.85 -25.07
N ALA A 306 12.47 12.02 -25.18
CA ALA A 306 11.86 13.33 -24.95
C ALA A 306 10.75 13.71 -25.95
N SER A 307 10.60 12.97 -27.06
CA SER A 307 9.53 13.21 -28.03
C SER A 307 8.16 12.82 -27.48
N CYS A 308 8.12 11.75 -26.67
CA CYS A 308 6.91 11.26 -25.98
C CYS A 308 6.90 11.66 -24.50
N HIS A 309 8.06 11.77 -23.86
CA HIS A 309 8.18 12.11 -22.44
C HIS A 309 8.73 13.53 -22.26
N GLN A 310 7.87 14.53 -22.44
CA GLN A 310 8.27 15.93 -22.53
C GLN A 310 8.49 16.55 -21.14
N PRO A 311 9.69 17.07 -20.79
CA PRO A 311 9.96 17.60 -19.45
C PRO A 311 9.00 18.72 -19.02
N ASP A 312 8.62 19.60 -19.94
CA ASP A 312 7.70 20.70 -19.65
C ASP A 312 6.25 20.26 -19.37
N ARG A 313 5.94 18.99 -19.65
CA ARG A 313 4.68 18.30 -19.38
C ARG A 313 4.87 17.16 -18.37
N TYR A 314 5.74 17.33 -17.38
CA TYR A 314 5.97 16.33 -16.33
C TYR A 314 6.37 14.95 -16.89
N PHE A 315 7.09 14.95 -18.02
CA PHE A 315 7.53 13.77 -18.76
C PHE A 315 6.39 12.90 -19.33
N SER A 316 5.24 13.50 -19.70
CA SER A 316 4.21 12.90 -20.57
C SER A 316 4.13 13.59 -21.93
N ASP A 317 3.20 13.17 -22.81
CA ASP A 317 2.93 13.82 -24.10
C ASP A 317 1.59 14.59 -24.15
N GLY A 318 0.66 14.31 -23.24
CA GLY A 318 -0.67 14.92 -23.22
C GLY A 318 -1.60 14.46 -24.36
N LEU A 319 -1.38 13.25 -24.87
CA LEU A 319 -2.18 12.64 -25.95
C LEU A 319 -2.80 11.33 -25.47
N PRO A 320 -4.07 11.00 -25.78
CA PRO A 320 -4.65 9.71 -25.41
C PRO A 320 -3.82 8.53 -25.91
N HIS A 321 -3.38 8.62 -27.17
CA HIS A 321 -2.46 7.70 -27.81
C HIS A 321 -1.47 8.50 -28.67
N ASN A 322 -0.18 8.22 -28.53
CA ASN A 322 0.84 8.78 -29.41
C ASN A 322 0.82 8.05 -30.76
N SER A 323 1.39 8.66 -31.81
CA SER A 323 1.58 7.98 -33.10
C SER A 323 2.75 7.00 -33.03
N ALA A 324 2.64 5.86 -33.72
CA ALA A 324 3.77 4.98 -33.96
C ALA A 324 4.87 5.69 -34.77
N ILE A 325 6.10 5.21 -34.73
CA ILE A 325 7.26 5.82 -35.41
C ILE A 325 7.11 5.92 -36.94
N ASN A 326 6.27 5.06 -37.51
CA ASN A 326 5.91 5.06 -38.93
C ASN A 326 4.84 6.13 -39.29
N ASN A 327 4.23 6.78 -38.29
CA ASN A 327 3.11 7.73 -38.38
C ASN A 327 1.86 7.21 -39.10
N LYS A 328 1.65 5.88 -39.13
CA LYS A 328 0.49 5.24 -39.80
C LYS A 328 -0.58 4.76 -38.83
N GLU A 329 -0.21 4.49 -37.59
CA GLU A 329 -1.08 3.94 -36.55
C GLU A 329 -0.80 4.59 -35.20
N ALA A 330 -1.72 4.45 -34.25
CA ALA A 330 -1.55 4.91 -32.88
C ALA A 330 -0.93 3.81 -32.01
N LEU A 331 -0.17 4.20 -31.00
CA LEU A 331 0.28 3.29 -29.95
C LEU A 331 -0.94 2.78 -29.15
N PRO A 332 -0.93 1.53 -28.67
CA PRO A 332 -2.10 0.94 -28.02
C PRO A 332 -2.43 1.57 -26.66
N ARG A 333 -1.51 2.32 -26.05
CA ARG A 333 -1.66 2.88 -24.70
C ARG A 333 -1.21 4.33 -24.61
N HIS A 334 -1.75 5.03 -23.61
CA HIS A 334 -1.34 6.35 -23.15
C HIS A 334 0.12 6.34 -22.66
N THR A 335 0.85 7.42 -22.97
CA THR A 335 2.25 7.58 -22.56
C THR A 335 2.31 8.03 -21.09
N PRO A 336 2.81 7.20 -20.16
CA PRO A 336 2.83 7.57 -18.74
C PRO A 336 3.88 8.66 -18.46
N GLY A 337 3.66 9.46 -17.42
CA GLY A 337 4.70 10.32 -16.86
C GLY A 337 5.90 9.51 -16.31
N LEU A 338 7.11 10.08 -16.36
CA LEU A 338 8.32 9.41 -15.87
C LEU A 338 8.79 9.84 -14.48
N LEU A 339 8.20 10.89 -13.90
CA LEU A 339 8.54 11.29 -12.54
C LEU A 339 8.19 10.16 -11.56
N TYR A 340 9.14 9.81 -10.69
CA TYR A 340 9.06 8.69 -9.74
C TYR A 340 8.99 7.28 -10.36
N ALA A 341 9.15 7.11 -11.68
CA ALA A 341 9.12 5.79 -12.32
C ALA A 341 10.17 4.80 -11.77
N CYS A 342 11.28 5.32 -11.23
CA CYS A 342 12.29 4.48 -10.58
C CYS A 342 11.82 3.81 -9.28
N TYR A 343 10.71 4.25 -8.70
CA TYR A 343 10.10 3.66 -7.51
C TYR A 343 8.93 2.75 -7.88
N GLN A 344 9.16 1.83 -8.82
CA GLN A 344 8.20 0.82 -9.22
C GLN A 344 8.95 -0.50 -9.46
N TYR A 345 8.43 -1.61 -8.91
CA TYR A 345 9.06 -2.93 -9.10
C TYR A 345 8.86 -3.47 -10.52
N SER A 346 7.78 -3.04 -11.19
CA SER A 346 7.52 -3.36 -12.59
C SER A 346 7.21 -2.09 -13.38
N GLN A 347 7.67 -2.05 -14.62
CA GLN A 347 7.54 -0.94 -15.56
C GLN A 347 6.53 -1.27 -16.66
N PHE A 348 6.10 -0.26 -17.43
CA PHE A 348 4.90 -0.27 -18.28
C PHE A 348 3.58 -0.43 -17.51
N TRP A 349 2.45 -0.16 -18.17
CA TRP A 349 1.12 -0.31 -17.60
C TRP A 349 0.77 -1.75 -17.20
N ASP A 350 1.27 -2.75 -17.93
CA ASP A 350 1.03 -4.19 -17.68
C ASP A 350 2.11 -4.84 -16.82
N GLY A 351 3.17 -4.11 -16.48
CA GLY A 351 4.28 -4.64 -15.67
C GLY A 351 5.22 -5.59 -16.41
N ARG A 352 5.21 -5.65 -17.75
CA ARG A 352 6.00 -6.62 -18.54
C ARG A 352 7.53 -6.42 -18.51
N ALA A 353 8.01 -5.38 -17.83
CA ALA A 353 9.42 -5.11 -17.66
C ALA A 353 9.75 -5.01 -16.17
N VAL A 354 10.75 -5.75 -15.72
CA VAL A 354 11.06 -5.90 -14.29
C VAL A 354 12.07 -4.85 -13.79
N SER A 355 12.59 -3.98 -14.67
CA SER A 355 13.53 -2.90 -14.32
C SER A 355 13.43 -1.74 -15.30
N LEU A 356 13.98 -0.57 -14.94
CA LEU A 356 14.11 0.56 -15.86
C LEU A 356 15.03 0.22 -17.04
N GLU A 357 16.10 -0.53 -16.79
CA GLU A 357 17.04 -1.00 -17.81
C GLU A 357 16.33 -1.87 -18.86
N ASP A 358 15.54 -2.83 -18.42
CA ASP A 358 14.75 -3.70 -19.31
C ASP A 358 13.68 -2.90 -20.07
N GLN A 359 13.04 -1.94 -19.39
CA GLN A 359 12.07 -1.03 -20.03
C GLN A 359 12.71 -0.20 -21.15
N VAL A 360 13.90 0.36 -20.92
CA VAL A 360 14.65 1.14 -21.92
C VAL A 360 14.93 0.31 -23.16
N LEU A 361 15.45 -0.91 -23.01
CA LEU A 361 15.73 -1.78 -24.16
C LEU A 361 14.46 -2.15 -24.92
N LYS A 362 13.39 -2.53 -24.21
CA LYS A 362 12.10 -2.87 -24.84
C LYS A 362 11.54 -1.71 -25.67
N VAL A 363 11.66 -0.46 -25.21
CA VAL A 363 11.23 0.71 -25.99
C VAL A 363 12.14 0.96 -27.18
N LEU A 364 13.47 0.86 -27.01
CA LEU A 364 14.43 1.01 -28.11
C LEU A 364 14.11 0.02 -29.25
N HIS A 365 13.86 -1.24 -28.93
CA HIS A 365 13.62 -2.31 -29.90
C HIS A 365 12.16 -2.41 -30.39
N SER A 366 11.23 -1.68 -29.78
CA SER A 366 9.82 -1.73 -30.16
C SER A 366 9.62 -1.12 -31.55
N PRO A 367 9.09 -1.87 -32.55
CA PRO A 367 8.94 -1.40 -33.92
C PRO A 367 7.87 -0.29 -34.06
N GLN A 368 6.98 -0.17 -33.07
CA GLN A 368 5.99 0.90 -33.02
C GLN A 368 6.56 2.17 -32.36
N GLU A 369 7.56 2.05 -31.49
CA GLU A 369 8.05 3.17 -30.68
C GLU A 369 9.35 3.78 -31.21
N MET A 370 10.48 3.05 -31.16
CA MET A 370 11.79 3.56 -31.58
C MET A 370 12.42 2.78 -32.74
N ASP A 371 12.01 1.54 -32.98
CA ASP A 371 12.47 0.68 -34.09
C ASP A 371 14.00 0.64 -34.25
N ALA A 372 14.73 0.62 -33.13
CA ALA A 372 16.18 0.67 -33.13
C ALA A 372 16.79 -0.71 -33.45
N CYS A 373 17.82 -0.69 -34.30
CA CYS A 373 18.72 -1.81 -34.51
C CYS A 373 20.07 -1.47 -33.86
N ASP A 374 20.56 -2.32 -32.97
CA ASP A 374 21.73 -2.05 -32.12
C ASP A 374 22.98 -1.64 -32.92
N ASP A 375 23.34 -2.39 -33.96
CA ASP A 375 24.50 -2.10 -34.81
C ASP A 375 24.39 -0.72 -35.47
N THR A 376 23.20 -0.40 -35.98
CA THR A 376 22.95 0.86 -36.68
C THR A 376 22.92 2.03 -35.70
N LEU A 377 22.31 1.86 -34.53
CA LEU A 377 22.28 2.83 -33.45
C LEU A 377 23.70 3.15 -32.98
N LEU A 378 24.51 2.13 -32.66
CA LEU A 378 25.87 2.30 -32.16
C LEU A 378 26.76 2.94 -33.21
N GLN A 379 26.67 2.50 -34.47
CA GLN A 379 27.43 3.12 -35.57
C GLN A 379 27.13 4.61 -35.72
N ARG A 380 25.87 5.03 -35.54
CA ARG A 380 25.49 6.45 -35.61
C ARG A 380 26.04 7.22 -34.41
N LEU A 381 25.83 6.72 -33.18
CA LEU A 381 26.30 7.39 -31.98
C LEU A 381 27.82 7.56 -31.99
N GLN A 382 28.57 6.50 -32.30
CA GLN A 382 30.04 6.52 -32.28
C GLN A 382 30.69 7.46 -33.31
N ARG A 383 29.93 7.93 -34.32
CA ARG A 383 30.38 9.00 -35.24
C ARG A 383 30.31 10.39 -34.61
N MET A 384 29.61 10.54 -33.49
CA MET A 384 29.47 11.79 -32.77
C MET A 384 30.54 11.85 -31.66
N PRO A 385 31.36 12.92 -31.57
CA PRO A 385 32.43 13.02 -30.57
C PRO A 385 31.97 12.83 -29.12
N ALA A 386 30.70 13.12 -28.82
CA ALA A 386 30.11 12.98 -27.49
C ALA A 386 29.86 11.52 -27.05
N TYR A 387 29.86 10.57 -27.99
CA TYR A 387 29.52 9.16 -27.75
C TYR A 387 30.58 8.21 -28.32
N GLN A 388 31.82 8.70 -28.45
CA GLN A 388 32.94 7.86 -28.88
C GLN A 388 33.06 6.63 -27.97
N ASP A 389 33.20 5.46 -28.58
CA ASP A 389 33.30 4.14 -27.90
C ASP A 389 32.08 3.75 -27.04
N ILE A 390 30.93 4.41 -27.21
CA ILE A 390 29.72 4.03 -26.48
C ILE A 390 29.28 2.61 -26.85
N THR A 391 28.82 1.87 -25.84
CA THR A 391 28.27 0.52 -25.97
C THR A 391 26.79 0.50 -25.61
N LEU A 392 26.04 -0.50 -26.07
CA LEU A 392 24.62 -0.63 -25.74
C LEU A 392 24.37 -0.73 -24.22
N PRO A 393 25.14 -1.51 -23.43
CA PRO A 393 24.99 -1.51 -21.98
C PRO A 393 25.20 -0.14 -21.34
N GLN A 394 26.12 0.69 -21.86
CA GLN A 394 26.31 2.05 -21.37
C GLN A 394 25.11 2.96 -21.72
N VAL A 395 24.53 2.81 -22.92
CA VAL A 395 23.30 3.52 -23.30
C VAL A 395 22.17 3.18 -22.33
N GLN A 396 21.91 1.88 -22.14
CA GLN A 396 20.85 1.37 -21.25
C GLN A 396 21.05 1.87 -19.80
N ALA A 397 22.23 1.62 -19.23
CA ALA A 397 22.55 1.98 -17.85
C ALA A 397 22.48 3.49 -17.63
N SER A 398 22.99 4.29 -18.57
CA SER A 398 23.01 5.75 -18.44
C SER A 398 21.60 6.34 -18.53
N LEU A 399 20.77 5.88 -19.47
CA LEU A 399 19.36 6.27 -19.54
C LEU A 399 18.63 5.94 -18.24
N ALA A 400 18.76 4.71 -17.74
CA ALA A 400 18.14 4.32 -16.46
C ALA A 400 18.68 5.16 -15.28
N ALA A 401 19.98 5.46 -15.23
CA ALA A 401 20.56 6.34 -14.23
C ALA A 401 19.99 7.78 -14.28
N TYR A 402 19.71 8.31 -15.48
CA TYR A 402 19.03 9.60 -15.62
C TYR A 402 17.58 9.53 -15.11
N LEU A 403 16.82 8.49 -15.48
CA LEU A 403 15.44 8.30 -14.99
C LEU A 403 15.36 8.22 -13.47
N ARG A 404 16.36 7.61 -12.81
CA ARG A 404 16.47 7.58 -11.35
C ARG A 404 16.65 8.95 -10.70
N THR A 405 17.01 10.00 -11.46
CA THR A 405 17.09 11.37 -10.93
C THR A 405 15.76 12.12 -10.94
N LEU A 406 14.74 11.60 -11.63
CA LEU A 406 13.44 12.24 -11.83
C LEU A 406 12.52 12.07 -10.60
N THR A 407 13.01 12.48 -9.42
CA THR A 407 12.33 12.29 -8.12
C THR A 407 12.45 13.55 -7.25
N PRO A 408 11.77 14.65 -7.61
CA PRO A 408 11.98 15.95 -6.96
C PRO A 408 11.54 16.00 -5.49
N PHE A 409 10.47 15.28 -5.09
CA PHE A 409 9.90 15.28 -3.73
C PHE A 409 9.75 16.67 -3.12
N ASN A 410 9.17 17.60 -3.89
CA ASN A 410 9.09 19.00 -3.47
C ASN A 410 7.66 19.54 -3.51
N ALA A 411 6.64 18.69 -3.67
CA ALA A 411 5.24 19.08 -3.75
C ALA A 411 4.76 19.78 -2.45
N PRO A 412 3.66 20.57 -2.50
CA PRO A 412 3.00 21.12 -1.31
C PRO A 412 2.79 20.09 -0.19
N PHE A 413 2.38 18.87 -0.54
CA PHE A 413 2.21 17.77 0.41
C PHE A 413 3.52 17.37 1.11
N ASP A 414 4.62 17.26 0.37
CA ASP A 414 5.92 16.86 0.94
C ASP A 414 6.40 17.90 1.97
N ARG A 415 6.25 19.18 1.66
CA ARG A 415 6.57 20.28 2.58
C ARG A 415 5.67 20.27 3.82
N TYR A 416 4.40 19.91 3.67
CA TYR A 416 3.48 19.77 4.80
C TYR A 416 3.89 18.62 5.72
N MET A 417 4.22 17.45 5.16
CA MET A 417 4.73 16.30 5.92
C MET A 417 6.06 16.59 6.63
N ALA A 418 6.91 17.42 6.01
CA ALA A 418 8.14 17.93 6.63
C ALA A 418 7.89 19.01 7.73
N GLY A 419 6.64 19.36 8.02
CA GLY A 419 6.26 20.23 9.13
C GLY A 419 5.85 21.66 8.74
N ASN A 420 5.93 22.04 7.47
CA ASN A 420 5.40 23.33 7.02
C ASN A 420 3.87 23.27 6.89
N LYS A 421 3.18 23.53 8.01
CA LYS A 421 1.71 23.49 8.07
C LYS A 421 0.99 24.46 7.12
N GLN A 422 1.70 25.45 6.58
CA GLN A 422 1.17 26.43 5.62
C GLN A 422 1.38 26.00 4.16
N ALA A 423 2.06 24.88 3.91
CA ALA A 423 2.33 24.42 2.55
C ALA A 423 1.09 23.95 1.80
N MET A 424 0.04 23.51 2.51
CA MET A 424 -1.23 23.08 1.94
C MET A 424 -2.38 23.97 2.40
N THR A 425 -3.32 24.26 1.50
CA THR A 425 -4.58 24.95 1.85
C THR A 425 -5.51 24.06 2.67
N ALA A 426 -6.57 24.64 3.26
CA ALA A 426 -7.57 23.86 3.97
C ALA A 426 -8.27 22.84 3.05
N GLU A 427 -8.63 23.24 1.83
CA GLU A 427 -9.29 22.37 0.85
C GLU A 427 -8.41 21.19 0.44
N GLN A 428 -7.10 21.42 0.25
CA GLN A 428 -6.13 20.36 -0.03
C GLN A 428 -6.00 19.36 1.13
N ARG A 429 -6.05 19.83 2.38
CA ARG A 429 -6.02 18.96 3.56
C ARG A 429 -7.29 18.14 3.71
N THR A 430 -8.45 18.76 3.45
CA THR A 430 -9.73 18.04 3.37
C THR A 430 -9.68 16.97 2.29
N GLY A 431 -9.18 17.30 1.10
CA GLY A 431 -8.99 16.36 0.01
C GLY A 431 -8.10 15.17 0.36
N ALA A 432 -6.98 15.41 1.05
CA ALA A 432 -6.10 14.33 1.50
C ALA A 432 -6.79 13.39 2.50
N ASN A 433 -7.59 13.93 3.43
CA ASN A 433 -8.36 13.12 4.38
C ASN A 433 -9.45 12.30 3.68
N ILE A 434 -10.10 12.85 2.66
CA ILE A 434 -11.06 12.11 1.82
C ILE A 434 -10.33 11.02 1.03
N PHE A 435 -9.22 11.33 0.38
CA PHE A 435 -8.41 10.39 -0.40
C PHE A 435 -7.99 9.17 0.43
N MET A 436 -7.60 9.39 1.68
CA MET A 436 -7.21 8.33 2.61
C MET A 436 -8.37 7.78 3.44
N GLY A 437 -9.58 8.28 3.29
CA GLY A 437 -10.74 7.94 4.10
C GLY A 437 -11.92 7.54 3.25
N LYS A 438 -12.96 8.38 3.23
CA LYS A 438 -14.21 8.11 2.51
C LYS A 438 -14.00 7.76 1.03
N GLY A 439 -13.02 8.38 0.37
CA GLY A 439 -12.68 8.13 -1.03
C GLY A 439 -11.91 6.84 -1.29
N GLN A 440 -11.36 6.19 -0.25
CA GLN A 440 -10.64 4.92 -0.29
C GLN A 440 -9.48 4.84 -1.30
N CYS A 441 -9.05 5.95 -1.89
CA CYS A 441 -8.01 5.95 -2.93
C CYS A 441 -6.67 5.41 -2.41
N ALA A 442 -6.38 5.63 -1.13
CA ALA A 442 -5.16 5.17 -0.46
C ALA A 442 -5.13 3.67 -0.12
N THR A 443 -6.15 2.89 -0.51
CA THR A 443 -6.09 1.41 -0.43
C THR A 443 -5.34 0.79 -1.60
N CYS A 444 -5.07 1.55 -2.66
CA CYS A 444 -4.23 1.13 -3.79
C CYS A 444 -3.08 2.13 -4.06
N HIS A 445 -3.28 3.41 -3.74
CA HIS A 445 -2.26 4.45 -3.93
C HIS A 445 -1.53 4.76 -2.62
N PHE A 446 -0.61 3.88 -2.23
CA PHE A 446 0.03 3.92 -0.93
C PHE A 446 1.06 5.05 -0.76
N ALA A 447 1.00 5.75 0.36
CA ALA A 447 2.05 6.68 0.77
C ALA A 447 3.40 5.93 0.97
N PRO A 448 4.55 6.58 0.71
CA PRO A 448 4.71 8.00 0.34
C PRO A 448 4.68 8.26 -1.17
N LEU A 449 4.66 7.23 -2.00
CA LEU A 449 4.76 7.35 -3.46
C LEU A 449 3.42 7.52 -4.15
N PHE A 450 2.33 7.23 -3.44
CA PHE A 450 0.95 7.22 -3.92
C PHE A 450 0.76 6.32 -5.16
N ASN A 451 1.40 5.14 -5.14
CA ASN A 451 1.34 4.11 -6.18
C ASN A 451 1.06 2.74 -5.56
N GLY A 452 0.97 1.70 -6.39
CA GLY A 452 0.70 0.33 -5.94
C GLY A 452 1.86 -0.39 -5.23
N LEU A 453 2.88 0.29 -4.70
CA LEU A 453 3.92 -0.40 -3.92
C LEU A 453 3.42 -0.70 -2.51
N ILE A 454 3.28 -1.99 -2.20
CA ILE A 454 2.64 -2.47 -0.97
C ILE A 454 3.54 -2.20 0.26
N PRO A 455 3.09 -1.39 1.23
CA PRO A 455 3.76 -1.23 2.53
C PRO A 455 3.70 -2.51 3.38
N PRO A 456 4.58 -2.68 4.39
CA PRO A 456 5.62 -1.74 4.81
C PRO A 456 6.96 -1.96 4.11
N LEU A 457 7.09 -3.02 3.31
CA LEU A 457 8.34 -3.39 2.65
C LEU A 457 8.54 -2.70 1.30
N TYR A 458 7.45 -2.26 0.65
CA TYR A 458 7.45 -1.62 -0.66
C TYR A 458 8.10 -2.47 -1.75
N ASN A 459 8.09 -3.81 -1.59
CA ASN A 459 8.84 -4.74 -2.42
C ASN A 459 8.01 -5.49 -3.47
N ARG A 460 6.72 -5.18 -3.56
CA ARG A 460 5.76 -5.77 -4.50
C ARG A 460 4.86 -4.66 -5.06
N THR A 461 4.45 -4.80 -6.33
CA THR A 461 3.57 -3.85 -7.01
C THR A 461 2.20 -4.49 -7.26
N GLU A 462 1.13 -3.78 -6.90
CA GLU A 462 -0.23 -4.21 -7.19
C GLU A 462 -0.64 -3.98 -8.64
N PHE A 463 -1.48 -4.91 -9.11
CA PHE A 463 -2.19 -4.84 -10.37
C PHE A 463 -3.68 -4.90 -10.11
N GLU A 464 -4.41 -3.95 -10.67
CA GLU A 464 -5.83 -3.77 -10.41
C GLU A 464 -6.63 -3.90 -11.69
N VAL A 465 -7.83 -4.47 -11.56
CA VAL A 465 -8.82 -4.55 -12.62
C VAL A 465 -9.94 -3.60 -12.23
N LEU A 466 -9.96 -2.43 -12.86
CA LEU A 466 -10.95 -1.39 -12.54
C LEU A 466 -12.16 -1.40 -13.48
N GLY A 467 -12.04 -2.06 -14.64
CA GLY A 467 -13.05 -1.98 -15.69
C GLY A 467 -13.10 -0.61 -16.37
N THR A 468 -11.94 0.01 -16.59
CA THR A 468 -11.83 1.29 -17.30
C THR A 468 -12.46 1.16 -18.70
N PRO A 469 -13.39 2.05 -19.09
CA PRO A 469 -13.99 2.02 -20.42
C PRO A 469 -12.99 2.49 -21.49
N SER A 470 -13.30 2.18 -22.76
CA SER A 470 -12.55 2.67 -23.92
C SER A 470 -12.98 4.08 -24.37
N ASN A 471 -14.05 4.64 -23.78
CA ASN A 471 -14.59 5.98 -24.06
C ASN A 471 -14.75 6.82 -22.78
N ASP A 472 -15.09 8.11 -22.94
CA ASP A 472 -15.27 9.06 -21.84
C ASP A 472 -16.72 9.23 -21.36
N ASP A 473 -17.68 8.48 -21.94
CA ASP A 473 -19.09 8.50 -21.58
C ASP A 473 -19.41 7.44 -20.51
N LEU A 474 -19.47 7.87 -19.25
CA LEU A 474 -19.83 7.00 -18.11
C LEU A 474 -21.32 6.60 -18.07
N LEU A 475 -22.18 7.15 -18.93
CA LEU A 475 -23.59 6.74 -19.05
C LEU A 475 -23.77 5.66 -20.12
N HIS A 476 -22.92 5.66 -21.14
CA HIS A 476 -22.88 4.65 -22.19
C HIS A 476 -21.45 4.10 -22.35
N PRO A 477 -20.93 3.39 -21.33
CA PRO A 477 -19.56 2.92 -21.34
C PRO A 477 -19.36 1.84 -22.38
N GLN A 478 -18.20 1.89 -23.04
CA GLN A 478 -17.73 0.84 -23.95
C GLN A 478 -16.62 0.06 -23.27
N ALA A 479 -16.67 -1.27 -23.37
CA ALA A 479 -15.61 -2.12 -22.82
C ALA A 479 -14.28 -1.81 -23.52
N ASP A 480 -13.20 -1.77 -22.74
CA ASP A 480 -11.84 -1.85 -23.28
C ASP A 480 -11.50 -3.33 -23.53
N HIS A 481 -10.79 -3.59 -24.62
CA HIS A 481 -10.38 -4.93 -25.04
C HIS A 481 -8.88 -5.18 -24.84
N ASP A 482 -8.13 -4.21 -24.31
CA ASP A 482 -6.76 -4.42 -23.86
C ASP A 482 -6.75 -5.43 -22.71
N SER A 483 -6.11 -6.58 -22.93
CA SER A 483 -6.03 -7.66 -21.94
C SER A 483 -5.07 -7.36 -20.79
N GLY A 484 -4.32 -6.25 -20.85
CA GLY A 484 -3.45 -5.79 -19.77
C GLY A 484 -2.33 -6.78 -19.47
N ARG A 485 -2.15 -7.10 -18.18
CA ARG A 485 -1.13 -8.05 -17.71
C ARG A 485 -1.29 -9.45 -18.29
N LEU A 486 -2.52 -9.88 -18.62
CA LEU A 486 -2.78 -11.20 -19.23
C LEU A 486 -1.95 -11.44 -20.50
N ALA A 487 -1.72 -10.40 -21.32
CA ALA A 487 -0.95 -10.52 -22.57
C ALA A 487 0.49 -11.01 -22.34
N PHE A 488 1.05 -10.75 -21.16
CA PHE A 488 2.41 -11.13 -20.78
C PHE A 488 2.42 -12.30 -19.77
N PHE A 489 1.42 -12.35 -18.89
CA PHE A 489 1.30 -13.33 -17.82
C PHE A 489 -0.08 -14.00 -17.89
N PRO A 490 -0.23 -15.10 -18.66
CA PRO A 490 -1.50 -15.62 -19.14
C PRO A 490 -2.28 -16.39 -18.06
N ILE A 491 -2.75 -15.66 -17.06
CA ILE A 491 -3.59 -16.17 -15.97
C ILE A 491 -4.88 -15.36 -15.95
N ASP A 492 -6.01 -16.05 -16.01
CA ASP A 492 -7.32 -15.46 -16.31
C ASP A 492 -7.73 -14.31 -15.39
N PHE A 493 -7.35 -14.34 -14.10
CA PHE A 493 -7.69 -13.26 -13.17
C PHE A 493 -6.98 -11.92 -13.50
N TYR A 494 -5.89 -11.95 -14.28
CA TYR A 494 -5.20 -10.76 -14.78
C TYR A 494 -5.81 -10.17 -16.07
N MET A 495 -6.93 -10.69 -16.55
CA MET A 495 -7.64 -10.09 -17.68
C MET A 495 -7.99 -8.63 -17.36
N GLY A 496 -7.42 -7.70 -18.14
CA GLY A 496 -7.63 -6.25 -17.97
C GLY A 496 -6.92 -5.66 -16.75
N ALA A 497 -5.95 -6.36 -16.16
CA ALA A 497 -5.22 -5.88 -15.00
C ALA A 497 -4.08 -4.94 -15.39
N PHE A 498 -3.97 -3.81 -14.70
CA PHE A 498 -2.93 -2.81 -14.90
C PHE A 498 -2.28 -2.41 -13.57
N LYS A 499 -0.99 -2.08 -13.64
CA LYS A 499 -0.24 -1.56 -12.50
C LYS A 499 -0.86 -0.27 -12.00
N THR A 500 -1.07 -0.16 -10.69
CA THR A 500 -1.50 1.09 -10.06
C THR A 500 -0.41 2.17 -10.17
N PRO A 501 -0.60 3.24 -10.98
CA PRO A 501 0.42 4.25 -11.19
C PRO A 501 0.55 5.18 -9.98
N THR A 502 1.62 5.98 -9.93
CA THR A 502 1.68 7.08 -8.97
C THR A 502 0.66 8.16 -9.35
N VAL A 503 -0.04 8.72 -8.37
CA VAL A 503 -0.84 9.94 -8.56
C VAL A 503 -0.05 11.23 -8.25
N ARG A 504 1.24 11.13 -7.91
CA ARG A 504 2.12 12.31 -7.88
C ARG A 504 2.22 12.88 -9.29
N ASN A 505 2.08 14.20 -9.39
CA ASN A 505 2.03 14.91 -10.67
C ASN A 505 0.91 14.48 -11.63
N ALA A 506 -0.17 13.82 -11.15
CA ALA A 506 -1.27 13.44 -12.02
C ALA A 506 -2.06 14.66 -12.54
N ALA A 507 -2.25 15.70 -11.72
CA ALA A 507 -3.04 16.88 -12.09
C ALA A 507 -2.63 17.49 -13.46
N PRO A 508 -1.33 17.71 -13.77
CA PRO A 508 -0.91 18.27 -15.06
C PRO A 508 -0.72 17.26 -16.20
N THR A 509 -1.05 15.97 -16.03
CA THR A 509 -0.72 14.91 -17.01
C THR A 509 -1.94 14.31 -17.71
N ALA A 510 -3.04 15.05 -17.82
CA ALA A 510 -4.19 14.63 -18.63
C ALA A 510 -3.76 14.30 -20.08
N PRO A 511 -4.42 13.34 -20.76
CA PRO A 511 -5.55 12.53 -20.28
C PRO A 511 -5.12 11.41 -19.32
N TYR A 512 -6.08 10.65 -18.80
CA TYR A 512 -5.89 9.70 -17.70
C TYR A 512 -6.22 8.25 -18.10
N MET A 513 -5.76 7.31 -17.26
CA MET A 513 -5.82 5.86 -17.44
C MET A 513 -4.84 5.32 -18.50
N HIS A 514 -4.76 3.99 -18.64
CA HIS A 514 -3.82 3.33 -19.54
C HIS A 514 -4.13 3.59 -21.02
N ASN A 515 -5.37 3.96 -21.34
CA ASN A 515 -5.86 4.22 -22.69
C ASN A 515 -6.19 5.71 -22.94
N GLY A 516 -5.96 6.59 -21.95
CA GLY A 516 -6.26 8.02 -22.11
C GLY A 516 -7.74 8.34 -22.22
N ALA A 517 -8.65 7.46 -21.76
CA ALA A 517 -10.09 7.62 -21.91
C ALA A 517 -10.61 8.90 -21.25
N PHE A 518 -10.12 9.27 -20.07
CA PHE A 518 -10.65 10.42 -19.34
C PHE A 518 -9.82 11.68 -19.58
N ARG A 519 -10.49 12.80 -19.88
CA ARG A 519 -9.84 14.09 -20.22
C ARG A 519 -9.66 14.99 -19.00
N THR A 520 -10.40 14.74 -17.93
CA THR A 520 -10.47 15.58 -16.75
C THR A 520 -10.37 14.75 -15.47
N MET A 521 -9.87 15.35 -14.39
CA MET A 521 -9.77 14.68 -13.10
C MET A 521 -11.17 14.42 -12.51
N GLU A 522 -12.14 15.27 -12.83
CA GLU A 522 -13.55 15.10 -12.51
C GLU A 522 -14.10 13.77 -13.03
N GLN A 523 -13.81 13.43 -14.30
CA GLN A 523 -14.23 12.15 -14.90
C GLN A 523 -13.58 10.95 -14.19
N VAL A 524 -12.30 11.06 -13.82
CA VAL A 524 -11.60 10.02 -13.05
C VAL A 524 -12.30 9.81 -11.70
N ILE A 525 -12.55 10.89 -10.96
CA ILE A 525 -13.20 10.83 -9.64
C ILE A 525 -14.63 10.30 -9.76
N ASP A 526 -15.39 10.72 -10.77
CA ASP A 526 -16.75 10.23 -11.02
C ASP A 526 -16.78 8.73 -11.36
N PHE A 527 -15.76 8.22 -12.08
CA PHE A 527 -15.62 6.79 -12.35
C PHE A 527 -15.42 5.98 -11.06
N TYR A 528 -14.52 6.43 -10.17
CA TYR A 528 -14.30 5.78 -8.88
C TYR A 528 -15.51 5.93 -7.94
N ASP A 529 -16.12 7.11 -7.87
CA ASP A 529 -17.30 7.37 -7.03
C ASP A 529 -18.49 6.50 -7.39
N LYS A 530 -18.61 6.09 -8.66
CA LYS A 530 -19.65 5.17 -9.12
C LYS A 530 -19.34 3.69 -8.88
N GLY A 531 -18.11 3.32 -8.51
CA GLY A 531 -17.71 1.92 -8.26
C GLY A 531 -17.00 1.24 -9.45
N GLY A 532 -16.29 2.00 -10.29
CA GLY A 532 -15.55 1.47 -11.43
C GLY A 532 -16.43 0.93 -12.55
N GLY A 533 -15.89 0.01 -13.36
CA GLY A 533 -16.57 -0.57 -14.52
C GLY A 533 -17.93 -1.18 -14.19
N ASN A 534 -17.99 -2.04 -13.16
CA ASN A 534 -19.24 -2.63 -12.69
C ASN A 534 -20.22 -1.56 -12.19
N GLY A 535 -19.71 -0.53 -11.52
CA GLY A 535 -20.49 0.60 -11.02
C GLY A 535 -21.15 1.46 -12.11
N ILE A 536 -20.54 1.52 -13.29
CA ILE A 536 -21.09 2.21 -14.46
C ILE A 536 -21.86 1.28 -15.43
N GLY A 537 -22.02 0.00 -15.09
CA GLY A 537 -22.82 -0.96 -15.85
C GLY A 537 -22.06 -1.84 -16.84
N LEU A 538 -20.72 -1.85 -16.82
CA LEU A 538 -19.93 -2.89 -17.50
C LEU A 538 -20.01 -4.22 -16.72
N SER A 539 -19.71 -5.32 -17.40
CA SER A 539 -19.60 -6.65 -16.78
C SER A 539 -18.13 -7.03 -16.65
N VAL A 540 -17.58 -6.85 -15.45
CA VAL A 540 -16.16 -7.10 -15.12
C VAL A 540 -16.09 -8.07 -13.93
N PRO A 541 -16.14 -9.39 -14.18
CA PRO A 541 -16.26 -10.40 -13.12
C PRO A 541 -15.09 -10.41 -12.13
N ASN A 542 -13.90 -10.03 -12.58
CA ASN A 542 -12.66 -9.99 -11.81
C ASN A 542 -12.29 -8.57 -11.34
N GLN A 543 -13.25 -7.64 -11.30
CA GLN A 543 -12.98 -6.28 -10.81
C GLN A 543 -12.50 -6.31 -9.36
N THR A 544 -11.40 -5.62 -9.08
CA THR A 544 -10.79 -5.56 -7.75
C THR A 544 -11.35 -4.42 -6.89
N LEU A 545 -11.85 -3.36 -7.52
CA LEU A 545 -12.57 -2.27 -6.85
C LEU A 545 -14.01 -2.69 -6.50
N SER A 546 -14.51 -2.26 -5.34
CA SER A 546 -15.92 -2.44 -4.99
C SER A 546 -16.84 -1.73 -5.98
N ALA A 547 -17.92 -2.39 -6.39
CA ALA A 547 -18.96 -1.80 -7.24
C ALA A 547 -19.89 -0.85 -6.49
N ALA A 548 -19.77 -0.76 -5.16
CA ALA A 548 -20.59 0.15 -4.36
C ALA A 548 -20.14 1.61 -4.55
N PRO A 549 -21.06 2.56 -4.73
CA PRO A 549 -20.70 3.96 -4.87
C PRO A 549 -20.16 4.54 -3.57
N LEU A 550 -19.17 5.43 -3.68
CA LEU A 550 -18.54 6.13 -2.53
C LEU A 550 -19.44 7.25 -1.98
N GLN A 551 -20.38 7.74 -2.79
CA GLN A 551 -21.33 8.80 -2.45
C GLN A 551 -20.63 10.10 -2.05
N LEU A 552 -19.65 10.51 -2.86
CA LEU A 552 -18.91 11.75 -2.67
C LEU A 552 -19.77 12.97 -3.04
N SER A 553 -19.81 13.97 -2.16
CA SER A 553 -20.46 15.25 -2.46
C SER A 553 -19.65 16.06 -3.50
N PRO A 554 -20.27 17.04 -4.18
CA PRO A 554 -19.54 17.93 -5.09
C PRO A 554 -18.33 18.61 -4.42
N GLU A 555 -18.46 19.01 -3.17
CA GLU A 555 -17.38 19.63 -2.38
C GLU A 555 -16.27 18.63 -2.06
N GLU A 556 -16.61 17.38 -1.76
CA GLU A 556 -15.63 16.32 -1.52
C GLU A 556 -14.83 16.00 -2.79
N LYS A 557 -15.50 15.93 -3.95
CA LYS A 557 -14.84 15.75 -5.25
C LYS A 557 -13.90 16.91 -5.56
N LYS A 558 -14.34 18.15 -5.35
CA LYS A 558 -13.51 19.34 -5.53
C LYS A 558 -12.29 19.33 -4.60
N ALA A 559 -12.46 18.92 -3.34
CA ALA A 559 -11.35 18.80 -2.40
C ALA A 559 -10.35 17.72 -2.83
N LEU A 560 -10.79 16.57 -3.35
CA LEU A 560 -9.92 15.54 -3.93
C LEU A 560 -9.07 16.07 -5.08
N ILE A 561 -9.66 16.84 -5.99
CA ILE A 561 -8.93 17.49 -7.09
C ILE A 561 -7.86 18.44 -6.54
N ALA A 562 -8.21 19.27 -5.56
CA ALA A 562 -7.24 20.15 -4.91
C ALA A 562 -6.09 19.35 -4.27
N PHE A 563 -6.36 18.17 -3.70
CA PHE A 563 -5.30 17.31 -3.18
C PHE A 563 -4.39 16.76 -4.29
N MET A 564 -4.91 16.43 -5.48
CA MET A 564 -4.07 16.05 -6.63
C MET A 564 -3.11 17.19 -7.02
N ASP A 565 -3.54 18.45 -6.95
CA ASP A 565 -2.65 19.60 -7.14
C ASP A 565 -1.59 19.68 -6.03
N ALA A 566 -1.94 19.32 -4.80
CA ALA A 566 -0.99 19.29 -3.67
C ALA A 566 0.10 18.21 -3.81
N LEU A 567 -0.12 17.21 -4.68
CA LEU A 567 0.85 16.18 -5.06
C LEU A 567 1.66 16.54 -6.32
N THR A 568 1.51 17.77 -6.83
CA THR A 568 2.27 18.26 -8.00
C THR A 568 3.55 18.96 -7.55
N ASP A 569 4.67 18.48 -8.06
CA ASP A 569 5.99 19.05 -7.85
C ASP A 569 6.15 20.40 -8.56
N GLY A 570 6.94 21.28 -7.93
CA GLY A 570 7.40 22.51 -8.55
C GLY A 570 8.44 22.22 -9.63
N LYS A 571 8.33 22.95 -10.76
CA LYS A 571 9.27 22.87 -11.89
C LYS A 571 10.67 23.34 -11.54
#